data_AF-A0A0N5BKY6-F1
#
_entry.id   AF-A0A0N5BKY6-F1
#
_cell.length_a   1.000
_cell.length_b   1.000
_cell.length_c   1.000
_cell.angle_alpha   90.00
_cell.angle_beta   90.00
_cell.angle_gamma   90.00
#
_symmetry.space_group_name_H-M   'P 1'
#
loop_
_entity.id
_entity.type
_entity.pdbx_description
1 polymer ?
#
loop_
_entity_poly.entity_id
_entity_poly.type
_entity_poly.pdbx_seq_one_letter_code
_entity_poly.pdbx_strand_id
1 'polypeptide(L)'
;MTGGGANDGELLQDPTFTFKVSPAVSWTYPPEISSTNPGVVFYFPGQSLSQTQAFQNAESDITAAILFAFDDENIPTTRMSATITYSPDPIANCVPNNPYPQGTYVGLLAAGAIIEWAVLTGTSGATVNLVNCPLSMNSISTSQVLNVQDYIKDIVVNLKGYTTTRGTWRTIANNMMSILNFRFGTLVRSEVTIN
;
A
#
# COMPACT_ATOMS: atom_id res chain seq x y z
N MET A 1 -28.22 -0.83 13.44
CA MET A 1 -29.33 -1.10 12.50
C MET A 1 -29.66 0.20 11.79
N THR A 2 -30.02 0.09 10.49
CA THR A 2 -30.29 1.14 9.48
C THR A 2 -29.08 1.92 8.94
N GLY A 3 -28.40 1.29 7.98
CA GLY A 3 -27.54 1.94 6.98
C GLY A 3 -27.85 1.37 5.58
N GLY A 4 -29.13 1.14 5.29
CA GLY A 4 -29.56 0.71 3.95
C GLY A 4 -29.59 1.93 3.05
N GLY A 5 -28.59 2.08 2.18
CA GLY A 5 -28.57 3.16 1.20
C GLY A 5 -29.69 2.93 0.19
N ALA A 6 -30.27 4.02 -0.35
CA ALA A 6 -31.39 3.99 -1.29
C ALA A 6 -31.19 3.13 -2.56
N ASN A 7 -29.98 2.58 -2.76
CA ASN A 7 -29.57 1.81 -3.93
C ASN A 7 -29.10 0.38 -3.60
N ASP A 8 -29.30 -0.13 -2.38
CA ASP A 8 -28.73 -1.43 -1.99
C ASP A 8 -29.33 -2.62 -2.75
N GLY A 9 -30.55 -2.47 -3.26
CA GLY A 9 -31.20 -3.46 -4.13
C GLY A 9 -30.82 -3.37 -5.61
N GLU A 10 -30.03 -2.37 -6.01
CA GLU A 10 -29.56 -2.23 -7.39
C GLU A 10 -28.66 -3.40 -7.78
N LEU A 11 -28.96 -4.07 -8.90
CA LEU A 11 -28.10 -5.10 -9.43
C LEU A 11 -26.90 -4.47 -10.14
N LEU A 12 -25.70 -4.83 -9.70
CA LEU A 12 -24.45 -4.45 -10.32
C LEU A 12 -23.74 -5.68 -10.84
N GLN A 13 -23.33 -5.59 -12.10
CA GLN A 13 -22.51 -6.58 -12.76
C GLN A 13 -21.10 -6.03 -12.88
N ASP A 14 -20.11 -6.87 -12.56
CA ASP A 14 -18.70 -6.59 -12.80
C ASP A 14 -18.21 -5.23 -12.25
N PRO A 15 -18.41 -4.97 -10.95
CA PRO A 15 -18.12 -3.66 -10.38
C PRO A 15 -16.61 -3.36 -10.33
N THR A 16 -16.32 -2.07 -10.20
CA THR A 16 -14.98 -1.56 -9.90
C THR A 16 -14.93 -1.07 -8.46
N PHE A 17 -14.01 -1.61 -7.68
CA PHE A 17 -13.71 -1.14 -6.34
C PHE A 17 -12.52 -0.19 -6.36
N THR A 18 -12.68 1.00 -5.80
CA THR A 18 -11.60 1.97 -5.62
C THR A 18 -11.46 2.33 -4.16
N PHE A 19 -10.25 2.21 -3.62
CA PHE A 19 -9.96 2.51 -2.22
C PHE A 19 -8.51 2.92 -2.01
N LYS A 20 -8.23 3.51 -0.85
CA LYS A 20 -6.90 3.99 -0.47
C LYS A 20 -6.34 3.17 0.68
N VAL A 21 -5.04 2.84 0.60
CA VAL A 21 -4.31 2.12 1.66
C VAL A 21 -2.94 2.72 1.90
N SER A 22 -2.46 2.61 3.13
CA SER A 22 -1.04 2.52 3.40
C SER A 22 -0.64 1.07 3.15
N PRO A 23 0.19 0.78 2.14
CA PRO A 23 0.44 -0.59 1.70
C PRO A 23 1.33 -1.34 2.71
N ALA A 24 1.23 -2.67 2.68
CA ALA A 24 2.08 -3.55 3.48
C ALA A 24 3.54 -3.42 3.05
N VAL A 25 4.46 -3.76 3.95
CA VAL A 25 5.90 -3.75 3.65
C VAL A 25 6.25 -4.59 2.41
N SER A 26 5.62 -5.76 2.25
CA SER A 26 5.82 -6.68 1.12
C SER A 26 5.39 -6.10 -0.23
N TRP A 27 4.61 -5.02 -0.25
CA TRP A 27 4.14 -4.35 -1.47
C TRP A 27 5.09 -3.22 -1.91
N THR A 28 6.18 -3.01 -1.19
CA THR A 28 7.23 -2.05 -1.53
C THR A 28 8.53 -2.78 -1.83
N TYR A 29 9.49 -2.08 -2.43
CA TYR A 29 10.82 -2.63 -2.74
C TYR A 29 11.94 -1.64 -2.40
N PRO A 30 13.20 -2.09 -2.24
CA PRO A 30 14.32 -1.19 -2.00
C PRO A 30 14.60 -0.28 -3.21
N PRO A 31 14.96 1.00 -2.98
CA PRO A 31 15.43 1.88 -4.05
C PRO A 31 16.72 1.36 -4.67
N GLU A 32 16.85 1.53 -6.00
CA GLU A 32 18.08 1.26 -6.71
C GLU A 32 19.16 2.29 -6.33
N ILE A 33 20.37 1.82 -6.06
CA ILE A 33 21.51 2.68 -5.74
C ILE A 33 22.20 3.04 -7.07
N SER A 34 21.74 4.09 -7.74
CA SER A 34 22.44 4.65 -8.90
C SER A 34 23.32 5.83 -8.48
N SER A 35 24.38 5.59 -7.70
CA SER A 35 25.36 6.63 -7.38
C SER A 35 26.80 6.11 -7.42
N THR A 36 27.73 6.99 -7.85
CA THR A 36 29.18 6.74 -7.87
C THR A 36 29.78 6.52 -6.47
N ASN A 37 29.03 6.87 -5.43
CA ASN A 37 29.34 6.65 -4.02
C ASN A 37 28.13 5.93 -3.41
N PRO A 38 28.12 4.59 -3.36
CA PRO A 38 26.93 3.83 -2.99
C PRO A 38 26.67 4.04 -1.50
N GLY A 39 25.73 4.94 -1.19
CA GLY A 39 25.13 4.95 0.15
C GLY A 39 24.51 3.59 0.43
N VAL A 40 24.36 3.22 1.70
CA VAL A 40 23.76 1.94 2.06
C VAL A 40 22.23 2.12 2.07
N VAL A 41 21.53 1.38 1.21
CA VAL A 41 20.07 1.30 1.27
C VAL A 41 19.68 0.20 2.23
N PHE A 42 19.01 0.58 3.31
CA PHE A 42 18.42 -0.35 4.26
C PHE A 42 17.01 -0.69 3.80
N TYR A 43 16.62 -1.94 4.00
CA TYR A 43 15.30 -2.47 3.64
C TYR A 43 14.54 -2.88 4.91
N PHE A 44 13.22 -2.94 4.79
CA PHE A 44 12.38 -3.44 5.87
C PHE A 44 12.38 -4.98 5.89
N PRO A 45 12.28 -5.62 7.06
CA PRO A 45 12.01 -7.05 7.12
C PRO A 45 10.70 -7.40 6.38
N GLY A 46 10.74 -8.39 5.49
CA GLY A 46 9.58 -8.80 4.68
C GLY A 46 9.31 -7.94 3.44
N GLN A 47 10.18 -6.98 3.12
CA GLN A 47 10.07 -6.17 1.90
C GLN A 47 10.40 -7.01 0.66
N SER A 48 9.73 -6.74 -0.46
CA SER A 48 10.04 -7.39 -1.72
C SER A 48 11.37 -6.93 -2.28
N LEU A 49 12.08 -7.80 -3.00
CA LEU A 49 13.40 -7.46 -3.56
C LEU A 49 13.35 -6.71 -4.89
N SER A 50 12.18 -6.67 -5.55
CA SER A 50 12.00 -6.00 -6.83
C SER A 50 10.58 -5.45 -6.97
N GLN A 51 10.41 -4.49 -7.88
CA GLN A 51 9.09 -3.95 -8.21
C GLN A 51 8.11 -5.04 -8.67
N THR A 52 8.56 -5.98 -9.49
CA THR A 52 7.70 -7.08 -9.98
C THR A 52 7.22 -7.97 -8.84
N GLN A 53 8.11 -8.34 -7.91
CA GLN A 53 7.72 -9.15 -6.76
C GLN A 53 6.76 -8.39 -5.83
N ALA A 54 7.00 -7.10 -5.63
CA ALA A 54 6.15 -6.24 -4.83
C ALA A 54 4.72 -6.16 -5.40
N PHE A 55 4.62 -6.03 -6.73
CA PHE A 55 3.33 -6.05 -7.42
C PHE A 55 2.64 -7.42 -7.30
N GLN A 56 3.36 -8.52 -7.51
CA GLN A 56 2.81 -9.87 -7.38
C GLN A 56 2.31 -10.18 -5.97
N ASN A 57 3.02 -9.70 -4.93
CA ASN A 57 2.58 -9.84 -3.55
C ASN A 57 1.29 -9.05 -3.30
N ALA A 58 1.21 -7.80 -3.79
CA ALA A 58 -0.01 -7.00 -3.69
C ALA A 58 -1.19 -7.64 -4.42
N GLU A 59 -0.97 -8.14 -5.64
CA GLU A 59 -1.98 -8.83 -6.44
C GLU A 59 -2.48 -10.10 -5.73
N SER A 60 -1.57 -10.91 -5.20
CA SER A 60 -1.88 -12.13 -4.44
C SER A 60 -2.69 -11.83 -3.19
N ASP A 61 -2.27 -10.86 -2.39
CA ASP A 61 -2.93 -10.49 -1.12
C ASP A 61 -4.33 -9.93 -1.36
N ILE A 62 -4.50 -9.03 -2.35
CA ILE A 62 -5.81 -8.48 -2.71
C ILE A 62 -6.73 -9.56 -3.28
N THR A 63 -6.22 -10.41 -4.18
CA THR A 63 -7.01 -11.51 -4.74
C THR A 63 -7.45 -12.48 -3.64
N ALA A 64 -6.54 -12.84 -2.73
CA ALA A 64 -6.87 -13.70 -1.60
C ALA A 64 -7.94 -13.05 -0.70
N ALA A 65 -7.81 -11.76 -0.39
CA ALA A 65 -8.80 -11.03 0.41
C ALA A 65 -10.20 -11.03 -0.25
N ILE A 66 -10.27 -10.87 -1.57
CA ILE A 66 -11.52 -10.96 -2.34
C ILE A 66 -12.09 -12.37 -2.26
N LEU A 67 -11.26 -13.41 -2.46
CA LEU A 67 -11.72 -14.81 -2.42
C LEU A 67 -12.28 -15.18 -1.04
N PHE A 68 -11.63 -14.75 0.05
CA PHE A 68 -12.15 -14.94 1.40
C PHE A 68 -13.46 -14.19 1.62
N ALA A 69 -13.57 -12.94 1.14
CA ALA A 69 -14.81 -12.17 1.23
C ALA A 69 -15.97 -12.81 0.44
N PHE A 70 -15.69 -13.49 -0.67
CA PHE A 70 -16.68 -14.24 -1.44
C PHE A 70 -17.10 -15.53 -0.74
N ASP A 71 -16.15 -16.24 -0.12
CA ASP A 71 -16.42 -17.45 0.67
C ASP A 71 -17.33 -17.15 1.86
N ASP A 72 -17.09 -16.05 2.57
CA ASP A 72 -17.93 -15.57 3.69
C ASP A 72 -19.39 -15.32 3.26
N GLU A 73 -19.60 -14.87 2.02
CA GLU A 73 -20.93 -14.64 1.44
C GLU A 73 -21.53 -15.87 0.74
N ASN A 74 -20.87 -17.04 0.81
CA ASN A 74 -21.22 -18.28 0.12
C ASN A 74 -21.37 -18.11 -1.41
N ILE A 75 -20.51 -17.28 -2.01
CA ILE A 75 -20.53 -16.98 -3.44
C ILE A 75 -19.54 -17.88 -4.18
N PRO A 76 -19.97 -18.64 -5.21
CA PRO A 76 -19.05 -19.46 -6.00
C PRO A 76 -18.09 -18.59 -6.81
N THR A 77 -16.78 -18.83 -6.63
CA THR A 77 -15.69 -18.07 -7.27
C THR A 77 -15.30 -18.60 -8.66
N THR A 78 -15.92 -19.69 -9.13
CA THR A 78 -15.53 -20.46 -10.34
C THR A 78 -15.57 -19.69 -11.66
N ARG A 79 -16.16 -18.50 -11.72
CA ARG A 79 -16.17 -17.62 -12.90
C ARG A 79 -15.67 -16.21 -12.63
N MET A 80 -15.18 -15.95 -11.42
CA MET A 80 -14.77 -14.62 -11.00
C MET A 80 -13.31 -14.39 -11.37
N SER A 81 -13.02 -13.23 -11.96
CA SER A 81 -11.65 -12.76 -12.14
C SER A 81 -11.51 -11.33 -11.61
N ALA A 82 -10.42 -11.07 -10.91
CA ALA A 82 -10.07 -9.74 -10.42
C ALA A 82 -8.85 -9.23 -11.21
N THR A 83 -8.92 -8.01 -11.70
CA THR A 83 -7.74 -7.29 -12.23
C THR A 83 -7.42 -6.14 -11.31
N ILE A 84 -6.20 -6.13 -10.78
CA ILE A 84 -5.73 -5.15 -9.81
C ILE A 84 -4.79 -4.14 -10.47
N THR A 85 -5.04 -2.87 -10.21
CA THR A 85 -4.14 -1.78 -10.58
C THR A 85 -3.47 -1.26 -9.30
N TYR A 86 -2.17 -1.50 -9.20
CA TYR A 86 -1.29 -1.01 -8.15
C TYR A 86 0.10 -0.72 -8.73
N SER A 87 0.77 0.31 -8.22
CA SER A 87 2.16 0.62 -8.59
C SER A 87 3.03 0.67 -7.32
N PRO A 88 3.88 -0.34 -7.09
CA PRO A 88 4.83 -0.35 -5.98
C PRO A 88 5.81 0.83 -6.06
N ASP A 89 6.18 1.40 -4.91
CA ASP A 89 7.21 2.44 -4.83
C ASP A 89 8.50 1.90 -4.19
N PRO A 90 9.67 2.44 -4.60
CA PRO A 90 10.93 2.15 -3.95
C PRO A 90 11.02 2.90 -2.62
N ILE A 91 11.15 2.20 -1.49
CA ILE A 91 11.21 2.79 -0.15
C ILE A 91 12.33 2.13 0.66
N ALA A 92 13.18 2.95 1.28
CA ALA A 92 14.20 2.50 2.22
C ALA A 92 13.71 2.55 3.67
N ASN A 93 14.26 1.69 4.51
CA ASN A 93 14.10 1.72 5.95
C ASN A 93 14.94 2.84 6.57
N CYS A 94 14.41 3.51 7.59
CA CYS A 94 15.11 4.54 8.34
C CYS A 94 16.09 3.91 9.33
N VAL A 95 17.38 4.19 9.17
CA VAL A 95 18.44 3.78 10.10
C VAL A 95 19.29 5.01 10.45
N PRO A 96 19.40 5.37 11.74
CA PRO A 96 20.15 6.56 12.14
C PRO A 96 21.65 6.38 11.90
N ASN A 97 22.36 7.49 11.75
CA ASN A 97 23.81 7.60 11.53
C ASN A 97 24.33 6.86 10.29
N ASN A 98 23.48 6.67 9.28
CA ASN A 98 23.86 6.05 8.02
C ASN A 98 23.71 7.00 6.83
N PRO A 99 24.61 6.90 5.83
CA PRO A 99 24.55 7.72 4.63
C PRO A 99 23.58 7.11 3.60
N TYR A 100 22.58 7.89 3.21
CA TYR A 100 21.65 7.56 2.14
C TYR A 100 21.92 8.44 0.91
N PRO A 101 21.74 7.96 -0.32
CA PRO A 101 21.74 8.83 -1.49
C PRO A 101 20.64 9.90 -1.40
N GLN A 102 20.95 11.13 -1.82
CA GLN A 102 19.93 12.17 -1.99
C GLN A 102 18.85 11.72 -2.99
N GLY A 103 17.59 12.06 -2.72
CA GLY A 103 16.42 11.62 -3.50
C GLY A 103 15.84 10.28 -3.07
N THR A 104 16.45 9.58 -2.11
CA THR A 104 15.89 8.34 -1.55
C THR A 104 14.59 8.62 -0.80
N TYR A 105 13.56 7.82 -1.04
CA TYR A 105 12.38 7.78 -0.20
C TYR A 105 12.63 6.89 1.02
N VAL A 106 12.45 7.42 2.21
CA VAL A 106 12.60 6.68 3.47
C VAL A 106 11.24 6.63 4.16
N GLY A 107 10.82 5.42 4.54
CA GLY A 107 9.51 5.15 5.12
C GLY A 107 9.52 5.00 6.64
N LEU A 108 8.34 5.11 7.24
CA LEU A 108 8.05 4.69 8.60
C LEU A 108 7.08 3.51 8.59
N LEU A 109 7.47 2.43 9.27
CA LEU A 109 6.63 1.24 9.45
C LEU A 109 5.82 1.36 10.74
N ALA A 110 4.50 1.16 10.63
CA ALA A 110 3.63 0.96 11.79
C ALA A 110 2.54 -0.06 11.45
N ALA A 111 2.23 -0.95 12.39
CA ALA A 111 1.19 -1.97 12.23
C ALA A 111 1.30 -2.84 10.96
N GLY A 112 2.52 -3.09 10.46
CA GLY A 112 2.77 -3.89 9.26
C GLY A 112 2.72 -3.12 7.93
N ALA A 113 2.27 -1.86 7.95
CA ALA A 113 2.17 -0.99 6.78
C ALA A 113 3.19 0.14 6.82
N ILE A 114 3.60 0.63 5.65
CA ILE A 114 4.34 1.90 5.55
C ILE A 114 3.33 3.04 5.65
N ILE A 115 3.36 3.78 6.75
CA ILE A 115 2.33 4.79 7.06
C ILE A 115 2.71 6.20 6.63
N GLU A 116 4.01 6.49 6.63
CA GLU A 116 4.58 7.79 6.31
C GLU A 116 5.86 7.57 5.51
N TRP A 117 6.25 8.58 4.75
CA TRP A 117 7.51 8.60 4.03
C TRP A 117 8.01 10.03 3.87
N ALA A 118 9.29 10.17 3.58
CA ALA A 118 9.89 11.43 3.22
C ALA A 118 10.97 11.21 2.14
N VAL A 119 11.11 12.19 1.25
CA VAL A 119 12.22 12.23 0.30
C VAL A 119 13.40 12.94 0.95
N LEU A 120 14.58 12.30 0.92
CA LEU A 120 15.79 12.92 1.43
C LEU A 120 16.25 14.03 0.49
N THR A 121 16.11 15.27 0.94
CA THR A 121 16.60 16.46 0.25
C THR A 121 18.05 16.73 0.66
N GLY A 122 18.85 17.26 -0.27
CA GLY A 122 20.28 17.48 -0.06
C GLY A 122 20.95 18.05 -1.30
N THR A 123 22.28 18.21 -1.24
CA THR A 123 23.09 18.56 -2.40
C THR A 123 23.05 17.43 -3.43
N SER A 124 22.87 17.78 -4.71
CA SER A 124 22.85 16.80 -5.80
C SER A 124 24.13 15.97 -5.84
N GLY A 125 23.97 14.64 -5.90
CA GLY A 125 25.08 13.69 -5.92
C GLY A 125 25.76 13.44 -4.56
N ALA A 126 25.26 14.05 -3.47
CA ALA A 126 25.78 13.83 -2.12
C ALA A 126 24.93 12.81 -1.34
N THR A 127 25.49 12.31 -0.23
CA THR A 127 24.77 11.50 0.74
C THR A 127 24.14 12.38 1.82
N VAL A 128 22.99 11.95 2.32
CA VAL A 128 22.24 12.57 3.42
C VAL A 128 22.30 11.65 4.62
N ASN A 129 22.76 12.18 5.76
CA ASN A 129 22.81 11.42 7.02
C ASN A 129 21.54 11.67 7.83
N LEU A 130 20.87 10.57 8.18
CA LEU A 130 19.75 10.60 9.11
C LEU A 130 20.28 10.61 10.55
N VAL A 131 19.81 11.54 11.36
CA VAL A 131 20.19 11.67 12.77
C VAL A 131 19.24 10.90 13.67
N ASN A 132 17.94 10.93 13.37
CA ASN A 132 16.89 10.33 14.18
C ASN A 132 15.94 9.48 13.32
N CYS A 133 15.47 8.38 13.91
CA CYS A 133 14.37 7.55 13.42
C CYS A 133 13.44 7.27 14.61
N PRO A 134 12.10 7.43 14.51
CA PRO A 134 11.32 7.76 13.32
C PRO A 134 11.62 9.16 12.77
N LEU A 135 11.33 9.36 11.47
CA LEU A 135 11.57 10.63 10.79
C LEU A 135 10.71 11.75 11.39
N SER A 136 11.29 12.92 11.44
CA SER A 136 10.71 14.19 11.88
C SER A 136 11.39 15.32 11.11
N MET A 137 10.85 16.53 11.20
CA MET A 137 11.37 17.71 10.50
C MET A 137 12.88 17.96 10.70
N ASN A 138 13.45 17.50 11.83
CA ASN A 138 14.86 17.68 12.20
C ASN A 138 15.69 16.37 12.10
N SER A 139 15.25 15.42 11.28
CA SER A 139 15.92 14.10 11.18
C SER A 139 17.11 14.06 10.24
N ILE A 140 17.43 15.17 9.55
CA ILE A 140 18.59 15.28 8.68
C ILE A 140 19.62 16.22 9.34
N SER A 141 20.91 15.88 9.22
CA SER A 141 22.01 16.65 9.82
C SER A 141 22.33 17.98 9.11
N THR A 142 21.64 18.30 8.01
CA THR A 142 21.82 19.53 7.23
C THR A 142 20.80 20.57 7.66
N SER A 143 21.01 21.85 7.33
CA SER A 143 20.06 22.93 7.62
C SER A 143 18.74 22.85 6.82
N GLN A 144 18.40 21.69 6.26
CA GLN A 144 17.20 21.47 5.48
C GLN A 144 16.11 20.81 6.31
N VAL A 145 14.87 21.26 6.10
CA VAL A 145 13.69 20.68 6.74
C VAL A 145 13.24 19.46 5.95
N LEU A 146 13.06 18.34 6.63
CA LEU A 146 12.48 17.14 6.04
C LEU A 146 10.95 17.25 6.01
N ASN A 147 10.36 17.10 4.83
CA ASN A 147 8.91 17.06 4.64
C ASN A 147 8.42 15.62 4.76
N VAL A 148 8.00 15.24 5.96
CA VAL A 148 7.33 13.96 6.23
C VAL A 148 5.88 14.08 5.78
N GLN A 149 5.39 13.08 5.05
CA GLN A 149 4.03 13.04 4.54
C GLN A 149 3.44 11.64 4.70
N ASP A 150 2.11 11.56 4.76
CA ASP A 150 1.40 10.28 4.77
C ASP A 150 1.69 9.48 3.50
N TYR A 151 1.95 8.19 3.66
CA TYR A 151 2.12 7.27 2.54
C TYR A 151 0.81 6.53 2.27
N ILE A 152 0.09 6.99 1.26
CA ILE A 152 -1.23 6.48 0.88
C ILE A 152 -1.23 6.22 -0.63
N LYS A 153 -1.70 5.04 -1.04
CA LYS A 153 -1.81 4.58 -2.43
C LYS A 153 -3.25 4.28 -2.78
N ASP A 154 -3.65 4.68 -3.97
CA ASP A 154 -4.91 4.30 -4.58
C ASP A 154 -4.80 2.89 -5.18
N ILE A 155 -5.79 2.05 -4.90
CA ILE A 155 -5.96 0.72 -5.45
C ILE A 155 -7.27 0.69 -6.23
N VAL A 156 -7.22 0.12 -7.43
CA VAL A 156 -8.41 -0.16 -8.24
C VAL A 156 -8.48 -1.65 -8.51
N VAL A 157 -9.63 -2.25 -8.21
CA VAL A 157 -9.92 -3.66 -8.47
C VAL A 157 -11.11 -3.75 -9.39
N ASN A 158 -10.92 -4.36 -10.56
CA ASN A 158 -11.99 -4.63 -11.51
C ASN A 158 -12.42 -6.09 -11.35
N LEU A 159 -13.66 -6.32 -10.93
CA LEU A 159 -14.23 -7.66 -10.81
C LEU A 159 -14.99 -8.01 -12.09
N LYS A 160 -14.89 -9.26 -12.53
CA LYS A 160 -15.62 -9.79 -13.69
C LYS A 160 -16.24 -11.14 -13.40
N GLY A 161 -17.36 -11.42 -14.04
CA GLY A 161 -18.02 -12.72 -14.05
C GLY A 161 -19.04 -12.93 -12.91
N TYR A 162 -19.48 -11.86 -12.24
CA TYR A 162 -20.47 -11.96 -11.17
C TYR A 162 -21.41 -10.75 -11.13
N THR A 163 -22.70 -11.03 -10.90
CA THR A 163 -23.76 -10.01 -10.78
C THR A 163 -24.50 -10.25 -9.47
N THR A 164 -24.57 -9.21 -8.63
CA THR A 164 -25.34 -9.25 -7.38
C THR A 164 -25.79 -7.84 -7.01
N THR A 165 -26.48 -7.69 -5.89
CA THR A 165 -26.96 -6.40 -5.42
C THR A 165 -25.80 -5.55 -4.90
N ARG A 166 -25.93 -4.22 -5.01
CA ARG A 166 -24.98 -3.26 -4.43
C ARG A 166 -24.80 -3.47 -2.92
N GLY A 167 -25.84 -3.89 -2.21
CA GLY A 167 -25.76 -4.28 -0.80
C GLY A 167 -24.78 -5.42 -0.56
N THR A 168 -24.89 -6.52 -1.32
CA THR A 168 -23.94 -7.64 -1.23
C THR A 168 -22.53 -7.22 -1.60
N TRP A 169 -22.36 -6.40 -2.65
CA TRP A 169 -21.05 -5.86 -3.01
C TRP A 169 -20.42 -5.00 -1.92
N ARG A 170 -21.21 -4.22 -1.16
CA ARG A 170 -20.73 -3.48 0.00
C ARG A 170 -20.27 -4.41 1.12
N THR A 171 -20.98 -5.50 1.38
CA THR A 171 -20.54 -6.48 2.38
C THR A 171 -19.21 -7.13 1.97
N ILE A 172 -19.09 -7.56 0.70
CA ILE A 172 -17.84 -8.10 0.14
C ILE A 172 -16.70 -7.09 0.29
N ALA A 173 -16.93 -5.83 -0.09
CA ALA A 173 -15.93 -4.78 0.02
C ALA A 173 -15.48 -4.56 1.47
N ASN A 174 -16.40 -4.51 2.43
CA ASN A 174 -16.08 -4.35 3.85
C ASN A 174 -15.29 -5.55 4.39
N ASN A 175 -15.67 -6.78 4.04
CA ASN A 175 -14.96 -7.99 4.44
C ASN A 175 -13.54 -7.99 3.86
N MET A 176 -13.39 -7.67 2.56
CA MET A 176 -12.10 -7.53 1.90
C MET A 176 -11.20 -6.54 2.63
N MET A 177 -11.71 -5.35 2.98
CA MET A 177 -10.93 -4.33 3.71
C MET A 177 -10.50 -4.81 5.10
N SER A 178 -11.36 -5.54 5.81
CA SER A 178 -11.03 -6.14 7.11
C SER A 178 -9.90 -7.17 6.96
N ILE A 179 -9.99 -8.06 5.97
CA ILE A 179 -8.98 -9.09 5.71
C ILE A 179 -7.63 -8.45 5.32
N LEU A 180 -7.64 -7.46 4.42
CA LEU A 180 -6.45 -6.71 4.03
C LEU A 180 -5.76 -6.06 5.23
N ASN A 181 -6.54 -5.51 6.17
CA ASN A 181 -6.00 -4.86 7.36
C ASN A 181 -5.39 -5.86 8.35
N PHE A 182 -6.16 -6.88 8.75
CA PHE A 182 -5.76 -7.76 9.84
C PHE A 182 -4.85 -8.92 9.42
N ARG A 183 -4.94 -9.37 8.15
CA ARG A 183 -4.20 -10.54 7.68
C ARG A 183 -2.98 -10.20 6.85
N PHE A 184 -3.08 -9.15 6.01
CA PHE A 184 -2.04 -8.79 5.06
C PHE A 184 -1.23 -7.56 5.48
N GLY A 185 -1.54 -6.97 6.64
CA GLY A 185 -0.74 -5.88 7.21
C GLY A 185 -0.78 -4.59 6.40
N THR A 186 -1.81 -4.42 5.56
CA THR A 186 -2.10 -3.11 4.96
C THR A 186 -2.88 -2.27 5.96
N LEU A 187 -2.88 -0.94 5.82
CA LEU A 187 -3.73 -0.09 6.64
C LEU A 187 -4.70 0.68 5.74
N VAL A 188 -5.98 0.41 5.92
CA VAL A 188 -7.07 1.02 5.14
C VAL A 188 -7.20 2.50 5.49
N ARG A 189 -7.24 3.36 4.46
CA ARG A 189 -7.30 4.83 4.59
C ARG A 189 -8.59 5.45 4.04
N SER A 190 -9.39 4.69 3.29
CA SER A 190 -10.70 5.14 2.82
C SER A 190 -11.71 4.00 2.82
N GLU A 191 -12.99 4.37 2.80
CA GLU A 191 -14.05 3.47 2.37
C GLU A 191 -13.87 3.05 0.90
N VAL A 192 -14.47 1.92 0.53
CA VAL A 192 -14.45 1.41 -0.84
C VAL A 192 -15.57 2.08 -1.63
N THR A 193 -15.20 2.75 -2.71
CA THR A 193 -16.15 3.23 -3.71
C THR A 193 -16.45 2.11 -4.70
N ILE A 194 -17.74 1.82 -4.91
CA ILE A 194 -18.21 0.76 -5.82
C ILE A 194 -18.91 1.41 -7.01
N ASN A 195 -18.31 1.29 -8.19
CA ASN A 195 -18.83 1.79 -9.46
C ASN A 195 -19.23 0.66 -10.40
#